data_AF-A0A5E4JYS3-F1
#
_entry.id   AF-A0A5E4JYS3-F1
#
_cell.length_a   1.000
_cell.length_b   1.000
_cell.length_c   1.000
_cell.angle_alpha   90.00
_cell.angle_beta   90.00
_cell.angle_gamma   90.00
#
_symmetry.space_group_name_H-M   'P 1'
#
loop_
_entity.id
_entity.type
_entity.pdbx_description
1 polymer ?
#
loop_
_entity_poly.entity_id
_entity_poly.type
_entity_poly.pdbx_seq_one_letter_code
_entity_poly.pdbx_strand_id
1 'polypeptide(L)'
;MFVRVKKIKGKPYAYLVENEWTPWGSRQRVTKYLGKTSTLTRFSEGLLDLPTGLQEAILEAAAQELVNHGFAREGTILKQEDITVDLQEKTVRQKGKKIVLGMNEGYLCDHTLQQLLTFTPEERPDESAKKLASLALEAGLKLSNEQFVHLFEQVK
;
A
#
# COMPACT_ATOMS: atom_id res chain seq x y z
N MET A 1 4.21 12.99 -1.16
CA MET A 1 4.48 12.36 -2.47
C MET A 1 3.38 11.34 -2.70
N PHE A 2 3.04 10.99 -3.93
CA PHE A 2 2.03 9.96 -4.19
C PHE A 2 2.34 9.19 -5.46
N VAL A 3 1.68 8.04 -5.64
CA VAL A 3 1.84 7.20 -6.83
C VAL A 3 0.91 7.70 -7.94
N ARG A 4 1.48 7.95 -9.12
CA ARG A 4 0.74 8.32 -10.34
C ARG A 4 0.98 7.29 -11.44
N VAL A 5 -0.10 6.80 -12.04
CA VAL A 5 -0.03 5.89 -13.19
C VAL A 5 -0.11 6.68 -14.50
N LYS A 6 0.75 6.33 -15.45
CA LYS A 6 0.75 6.84 -16.83
C LYS A 6 0.66 5.68 -17.80
N LYS A 7 -0.07 5.86 -18.90
CA LYS A 7 -0.14 4.88 -20.00
C LYS A 7 0.93 5.22 -21.04
N ILE A 8 1.83 4.29 -21.33
CA ILE A 8 2.86 4.42 -22.38
C ILE A 8 2.67 3.25 -23.34
N LYS A 9 2.38 3.55 -24.62
CA LYS A 9 2.08 2.54 -25.65
C LYS A 9 1.00 1.54 -25.19
N GLY A 10 -0.06 2.06 -24.56
CA GLY A 10 -1.18 1.27 -24.04
C GLY A 10 -0.92 0.51 -22.73
N LYS A 11 0.33 0.47 -22.23
CA LYS A 11 0.69 -0.23 -20.99
C LYS A 11 0.76 0.74 -19.80
N PRO A 12 0.18 0.39 -18.63
CA PRO A 12 0.22 1.26 -17.46
C PRO A 12 1.54 1.11 -16.68
N TYR A 13 2.09 2.25 -16.26
CA TYR A 13 3.34 2.37 -15.52
C TYR A 13 3.17 3.34 -14.36
N ALA A 14 3.67 2.97 -13.19
CA ALA A 14 3.58 3.76 -11.98
C ALA A 14 4.86 4.56 -11.73
N TYR A 15 4.67 5.79 -11.26
CA TYR A 15 5.71 6.74 -10.92
C TYR A 15 5.41 7.34 -9.55
N LEU A 16 6.44 7.54 -8.75
CA LEU A 16 6.37 8.39 -7.57
C LEU A 16 6.48 9.85 -8.04
N VAL A 17 5.56 10.68 -7.59
CA VAL A 17 5.53 12.10 -7.91
C VAL A 17 5.41 12.95 -6.66
N GLU A 18 5.88 14.18 -6.75
CA GLU A 18 5.67 15.21 -5.74
C GLU A 18 5.18 16.50 -6.38
N ASN A 19 4.45 17.30 -5.60
CA ASN A 19 4.00 18.62 -6.03
C ASN A 19 5.12 19.63 -5.74
N GLU A 20 5.40 20.48 -6.72
CA GLU A 20 6.31 21.62 -6.58
C GLU A 20 5.59 22.90 -6.99
N TRP A 21 5.81 23.99 -6.25
CA TRP A 21 5.27 25.30 -6.58
C TRP A 21 6.24 26.02 -7.52
N THR A 22 5.74 26.50 -8.66
CA THR A 22 6.51 27.29 -9.64
C THR A 22 5.85 28.65 -9.84
N PRO A 23 6.53 29.68 -10.37
CA PRO A 23 5.90 30.99 -10.61
C PRO A 23 4.58 30.94 -11.41
N TRP A 24 4.34 29.87 -12.18
CA TRP A 24 3.13 29.68 -12.99
C TRP A 24 2.10 28.73 -12.37
N GLY A 25 2.28 28.33 -11.10
CA GLY A 25 1.38 27.42 -10.38
C GLY A 25 2.03 26.10 -9.97
N SER A 26 1.20 25.21 -9.43
CA SER A 26 1.62 23.88 -8.99
C SER A 26 1.97 22.99 -10.18
N ARG A 27 3.17 22.41 -10.17
CA ARG A 27 3.61 21.37 -11.12
C ARG A 27 3.87 20.07 -10.37
N GLN A 28 3.92 18.97 -11.12
CA GLN A 28 4.25 17.65 -10.58
C GLN A 28 5.61 17.21 -11.12
N ARG A 29 6.54 16.97 -10.22
CA ARG A 29 7.85 16.40 -10.53
C ARG A 29 7.81 14.89 -10.35
N VAL A 30 8.31 14.16 -11.36
CA VAL A 30 8.52 12.71 -11.25
C VAL A 30 9.82 12.47 -10.51
N THR A 31 9.74 11.77 -9.39
CA THR A 31 10.90 11.50 -8.52
C THR A 31 11.45 10.10 -8.74
N LYS A 32 10.58 9.12 -9.02
CA LYS A 32 11.00 7.73 -9.19
C LYS A 32 10.08 6.95 -10.13
N TYR A 33 10.64 6.07 -10.95
CA TYR A 33 9.87 5.03 -11.64
C TYR A 33 9.68 3.84 -10.70
N LEU A 34 8.43 3.39 -10.51
CA LEU A 34 8.09 2.33 -9.54
C LEU A 34 7.92 0.97 -10.20
N GLY A 35 7.49 0.91 -11.45
CA GLY A 35 7.33 -0.34 -12.19
C GLY A 35 6.13 -0.34 -13.13
N LYS A 36 5.91 -1.48 -13.78
CA LYS A 36 4.68 -1.77 -14.51
C LYS A 36 3.54 -1.96 -13.52
N THR A 37 2.37 -1.41 -13.84
CA THR A 37 1.18 -1.60 -13.00
C THR A 37 0.42 -2.85 -13.42
N SER A 38 -0.03 -3.63 -12.45
CA SER A 38 -1.02 -4.70 -12.62
C SER A 38 -2.22 -4.36 -11.74
N THR A 39 -3.41 -4.26 -12.31
CA THR A 39 -4.63 -3.95 -11.53
C THR A 39 -5.24 -5.25 -11.05
N LEU A 40 -5.56 -5.32 -9.77
CA LEU A 40 -6.19 -6.47 -9.13
C LEU A 40 -7.68 -6.19 -8.91
N THR A 41 -8.50 -7.20 -9.17
CA THR A 41 -9.92 -7.20 -8.79
C THR A 41 -10.06 -7.77 -7.38
N ARG A 42 -10.94 -7.18 -6.58
CA ARG A 42 -11.28 -7.68 -5.24
C ARG A 42 -12.39 -8.72 -5.39
N PHE A 43 -12.21 -9.90 -4.80
CA PHE A 43 -13.14 -11.02 -4.96
C PHE A 43 -13.91 -11.34 -3.68
N SER A 44 -13.37 -10.98 -2.52
CA SER A 44 -14.01 -11.21 -1.23
C SER A 44 -13.85 -10.00 -0.31
N GLU A 45 -14.66 -9.96 0.74
CA GLU A 45 -14.53 -9.01 1.83
C GLU A 45 -14.33 -9.82 3.11
N GLY A 46 -13.07 -10.14 3.40
CA GLY A 46 -12.69 -10.76 4.66
C GLY A 46 -12.66 -9.71 5.76
N LEU A 47 -13.44 -9.94 6.82
CA LEU A 47 -13.31 -9.26 8.10
C LEU A 47 -12.43 -10.14 8.98
N LEU A 48 -11.32 -9.57 9.46
CA LEU A 48 -10.40 -10.26 10.36
C LEU A 48 -10.09 -9.34 11.54
N ASP A 49 -10.13 -9.92 12.73
CA ASP A 49 -9.74 -9.27 13.97
C ASP A 49 -8.23 -9.06 13.96
N LEU A 50 -7.82 -7.79 14.02
CA LEU A 50 -6.40 -7.46 13.97
C LEU A 50 -5.72 -7.82 15.29
N PRO A 51 -4.50 -8.37 15.24
CA PRO A 51 -3.73 -8.67 16.46
C PRO A 51 -3.40 -7.39 17.24
N THR A 52 -2.96 -7.58 18.48
CA THR A 52 -2.41 -6.50 19.30
C THR A 52 -1.03 -6.10 18.77
N GLY A 53 -0.68 -4.82 18.83
CA GLY A 53 0.58 -4.29 18.31
C GLY A 53 0.44 -3.71 16.91
N LEU A 54 0.83 -2.44 16.77
CA LEU A 54 0.64 -1.65 15.55
C LEU A 54 1.24 -2.30 14.30
N GLN A 55 2.49 -2.76 14.38
CA GLN A 55 3.17 -3.35 13.23
C GLN A 55 2.55 -4.68 12.79
N GLU A 56 2.19 -5.54 13.74
CA GLU A 56 1.55 -6.82 13.47
C GLU A 56 0.14 -6.60 12.89
N ALA A 57 -0.61 -5.64 13.43
CA ALA A 57 -1.93 -5.28 12.93
C ALA A 57 -1.87 -4.73 11.49
N ILE A 58 -0.89 -3.89 11.17
CA ILE A 58 -0.68 -3.38 9.81
C ILE A 58 -0.30 -4.52 8.85
N LEU A 59 0.61 -5.41 9.26
CA LEU A 59 1.01 -6.57 8.46
C LEU A 59 -0.19 -7.48 8.16
N GLU A 60 -0.99 -7.77 9.18
CA GLU A 60 -2.14 -8.65 9.04
C GLU A 60 -3.25 -7.98 8.21
N ALA A 61 -3.47 -6.67 8.36
CA ALA A 61 -4.38 -5.93 7.49
C ALA A 61 -3.94 -5.96 6.01
N ALA A 62 -2.64 -5.81 5.75
CA ALA A 62 -2.09 -5.90 4.40
C ALA A 62 -2.20 -7.32 3.82
N ALA A 63 -1.93 -8.34 4.63
CA ALA A 63 -2.08 -9.74 4.25
C ALA A 63 -3.54 -10.06 3.93
N GLN A 64 -4.47 -9.65 4.79
CA GLN A 64 -5.90 -9.88 4.59
C GLN A 64 -6.39 -9.22 3.31
N GLU A 65 -5.98 -7.98 3.01
CA GLU A 65 -6.42 -7.31 1.79
C GLU A 65 -5.86 -7.98 0.53
N LEU A 66 -4.61 -8.49 0.57
CA LEU A 66 -4.08 -9.32 -0.52
C LEU A 66 -4.87 -10.62 -0.68
N VAL A 67 -5.24 -11.29 0.41
CA VAL A 67 -6.11 -12.47 0.37
C VAL A 67 -7.47 -12.12 -0.26
N ASN A 68 -8.03 -10.94 0.05
CA ASN A 68 -9.27 -10.44 -0.57
C ASN A 68 -9.14 -10.24 -2.10
N HIS A 69 -7.91 -10.08 -2.59
CA HIS A 69 -7.56 -10.01 -4.01
C HIS A 69 -7.15 -11.35 -4.64
N GLY A 70 -7.29 -12.46 -3.89
CA GLY A 70 -7.04 -13.82 -4.40
C GLY A 70 -5.61 -14.32 -4.21
N PHE A 71 -4.83 -13.69 -3.32
CA PHE A 71 -3.53 -14.24 -2.93
C PHE A 71 -3.68 -15.40 -1.94
N ALA A 72 -2.88 -16.43 -2.13
CA ALA A 72 -2.69 -17.50 -1.16
C ALA A 72 -1.51 -17.15 -0.24
N ARG A 73 -1.70 -17.31 1.08
CA ARG A 73 -0.66 -17.08 2.08
C ARG A 73 0.17 -18.34 2.29
N GLU A 74 1.46 -18.27 2.02
CA GLU A 74 2.45 -19.31 2.26
C GLU A 74 3.47 -18.78 3.29
N GLY A 75 3.11 -18.84 4.57
CA GLY A 75 3.90 -18.25 5.65
C GLY A 75 3.93 -16.72 5.56
N THR A 76 5.11 -16.16 5.24
CA THR A 76 5.35 -14.71 5.13
C THR A 76 5.20 -14.18 3.70
N ILE A 77 5.12 -15.08 2.72
CA ILE A 77 5.00 -14.75 1.30
C ILE A 77 3.56 -15.01 0.85
N LEU A 78 2.99 -14.04 0.16
CA LEU A 78 1.69 -14.15 -0.50
C LEU A 78 1.89 -14.31 -2.00
N LYS A 79 1.21 -15.28 -2.60
CA LYS A 79 1.36 -15.60 -4.03
C LYS A 79 0.02 -15.59 -4.75
N GLN A 80 0.03 -15.06 -5.97
CA GLN A 80 -1.06 -15.16 -6.92
C GLN A 80 -0.47 -15.28 -8.32
N GLU A 81 -0.67 -16.42 -8.97
CA GLU A 81 -0.08 -16.71 -10.29
C GLU A 81 1.45 -16.46 -10.30
N ASP A 82 1.90 -15.51 -11.12
CA ASP A 82 3.31 -15.10 -11.27
C ASP A 82 3.72 -13.95 -10.33
N ILE A 83 2.82 -13.50 -9.45
CA ILE A 83 3.00 -12.37 -8.54
C ILE A 83 3.33 -12.90 -7.14
N THR A 84 4.35 -12.32 -6.54
CA THR A 84 4.80 -12.62 -5.18
C THR A 84 4.90 -11.33 -4.37
N VAL A 85 4.28 -11.31 -3.20
CA VAL A 85 4.39 -10.22 -2.23
C VAL A 85 5.01 -10.77 -0.95
N ASP A 86 6.11 -10.17 -0.53
CA ASP A 86 6.75 -10.46 0.75
C ASP A 86 6.56 -9.25 1.66
N LEU A 87 5.79 -9.42 2.74
CA LEU A 87 5.48 -8.34 3.68
C LEU A 87 6.62 -8.08 4.67
N GLN A 88 7.50 -9.05 4.93
CA GLN A 88 8.66 -8.87 5.81
C GLN A 88 9.77 -8.13 5.07
N GLU A 89 10.10 -8.57 3.85
CA GLU A 89 11.10 -7.93 2.99
C GLU A 89 10.54 -6.69 2.26
N LYS A 90 9.23 -6.45 2.38
CA LYS A 90 8.53 -5.27 1.82
C LYS A 90 8.70 -5.20 0.31
N THR A 91 8.55 -6.34 -0.36
CA THR A 91 8.75 -6.46 -1.81
C THR A 91 7.53 -6.93 -2.56
N VAL A 92 7.32 -6.35 -3.74
CA VAL A 92 6.27 -6.75 -4.68
C VAL A 92 6.91 -7.09 -6.02
N ARG A 93 6.80 -8.34 -6.45
CA ARG A 93 7.47 -8.84 -7.66
C ARG A 93 6.50 -9.60 -8.56
N GLN A 94 6.74 -9.55 -9.86
CA GLN A 94 6.14 -10.44 -10.85
C GLN A 94 7.25 -11.02 -11.71
N LYS A 95 7.39 -12.35 -11.73
CA LYS A 95 8.52 -13.04 -12.40
C LYS A 95 9.88 -12.43 -12.03
N GLY A 96 10.07 -12.10 -10.75
CA GLY A 96 11.29 -11.48 -10.21
C GLY A 96 11.48 -9.98 -10.49
N LYS A 97 10.59 -9.33 -11.26
CA LYS A 97 10.69 -7.88 -11.56
C LYS A 97 9.81 -7.05 -10.64
N LYS A 98 10.26 -5.83 -10.31
CA LYS A 98 9.44 -4.88 -9.54
C LYS A 98 8.18 -4.50 -10.32
N ILE A 99 7.04 -4.61 -9.65
CA ILE A 99 5.75 -4.17 -10.19
C ILE A 99 5.00 -3.38 -9.13
N VAL A 100 3.92 -2.74 -9.57
CA VAL A 100 2.97 -2.04 -8.71
C VAL A 100 1.62 -2.70 -8.86
N LEU A 101 1.01 -3.10 -7.76
CA LEU A 101 -0.34 -3.65 -7.73
C LEU A 101 -1.31 -2.49 -7.51
N GLY A 102 -2.17 -2.21 -8.49
CA GLY A 102 -3.31 -1.32 -8.29
C GLY A 102 -4.40 -2.09 -7.55
N MET A 103 -4.71 -1.68 -6.33
CA MET A 103 -5.68 -2.33 -5.46
C MET A 103 -6.59 -1.27 -4.84
N ASN A 104 -7.89 -1.47 -4.92
CA ASN A 104 -8.89 -0.50 -4.46
C ASN A 104 -8.61 0.91 -5.05
N GLU A 105 -8.39 1.91 -4.20
CA GLU A 105 -8.09 3.29 -4.57
C GLU A 105 -6.59 3.61 -4.56
N GLY A 106 -5.74 2.63 -4.23
CA GLY A 106 -4.30 2.81 -4.03
C GLY A 106 -3.42 1.85 -4.82
N TYR A 107 -2.14 1.84 -4.45
CA TYR A 107 -1.08 1.13 -5.15
C TYR A 107 -0.11 0.46 -4.19
N LEU A 108 -0.14 -0.87 -4.12
CA LEU A 108 0.81 -1.65 -3.33
C LEU A 108 2.10 -1.89 -4.13
N CYS A 109 3.23 -1.45 -3.59
CA CYS A 109 4.56 -1.65 -4.14
C CYS A 109 5.60 -1.55 -3.02
N ASP A 110 6.87 -1.82 -3.35
CA ASP A 110 7.98 -1.69 -2.39
C ASP A 110 7.96 -0.36 -1.61
N HIS A 111 7.63 0.74 -2.30
CA HIS A 111 7.63 2.07 -1.69
C HIS A 111 6.51 2.25 -0.67
N THR A 112 5.27 1.89 -1.04
CA THR A 112 4.10 2.06 -0.17
C THR A 112 4.13 1.06 0.99
N LEU A 113 4.59 -0.17 0.76
CA LEU A 113 4.87 -1.14 1.83
C LEU A 113 5.93 -0.63 2.80
N GLN A 114 7.03 -0.08 2.27
CA GLN A 114 8.07 0.50 3.12
C GLN A 114 7.51 1.59 4.01
N GLN A 115 6.80 2.57 3.44
CA GLN A 115 6.25 3.69 4.21
C GLN A 115 5.24 3.24 5.26
N LEU A 116 4.37 2.29 4.90
CA LEU A 116 3.35 1.77 5.79
C LEU A 116 3.96 0.98 6.96
N LEU A 117 4.94 0.11 6.70
CA LEU A 117 5.52 -0.78 7.71
C LEU A 117 6.61 -0.12 8.56
N THR A 118 7.20 0.98 8.11
CA THR A 118 8.09 1.81 8.96
C THR A 118 7.37 3.00 9.56
N PHE A 119 6.04 3.03 9.52
CA PHE A 119 5.28 4.05 10.19
C PHE A 119 5.52 3.97 11.70
N THR A 120 5.90 5.11 12.28
CA THR A 120 6.02 5.29 13.73
C THR A 120 5.09 6.44 14.13
N PRO A 121 4.28 6.25 15.19
CA PRO A 121 3.50 7.32 15.78
C PRO A 121 4.35 8.55 16.10
N GLU A 122 3.85 9.72 15.76
CA GLU A 122 4.36 11.01 16.22
C GLU A 122 3.62 11.47 17.48
N GLU A 123 4.20 12.43 18.22
CA GLU A 123 3.67 12.91 19.52
C GLU A 123 2.23 13.45 19.46
N ARG A 124 1.75 13.83 18.27
CA ARG A 124 0.39 14.33 18.04
C ARG A 124 -0.50 13.22 17.50
N PRO A 125 -1.46 12.69 18.28
CA PRO A 125 -2.30 11.56 17.87
C PRO A 125 -3.09 11.83 16.57
N ASP A 126 -3.63 13.04 16.41
CA ASP A 126 -4.42 13.39 15.23
C ASP A 126 -3.59 13.41 13.93
N GLU A 127 -2.34 13.84 14.01
CA GLU A 127 -1.42 13.86 12.87
C GLU A 127 -0.99 12.44 12.52
N SER A 128 -0.69 11.62 13.53
CA SER A 128 -0.41 10.18 13.39
C SER A 128 -1.57 9.42 12.73
N ALA A 129 -2.81 9.68 13.15
CA ALA A 129 -4.01 9.06 12.58
C ALA A 129 -4.17 9.39 11.10
N LYS A 130 -4.09 10.69 10.76
CA LYS A 130 -4.20 11.15 9.36
C LYS A 130 -3.10 10.57 8.49
N LYS A 131 -1.89 10.49 9.02
CA LYS A 131 -0.74 9.92 8.31
C LYS A 131 -0.93 8.43 8.07
N LEU A 132 -1.34 7.66 9.09
CA LEU A 132 -1.63 6.23 8.94
C LEU A 132 -2.75 5.99 7.93
N ALA A 133 -3.84 6.76 8.00
CA ALA A 133 -4.95 6.68 7.03
C ALA A 133 -4.48 6.94 5.60
N SER A 134 -3.66 7.98 5.40
CA SER A 134 -3.09 8.31 4.09
C SER A 134 -2.20 7.18 3.57
N LEU A 135 -1.35 6.60 4.43
CA LEU A 135 -0.46 5.50 4.06
C LEU A 135 -1.24 4.23 3.71
N ALA A 136 -2.27 3.89 4.48
CA ALA A 136 -3.14 2.75 4.20
C ALA A 136 -3.87 2.93 2.87
N LEU A 137 -4.45 4.10 2.63
CA LEU A 137 -5.12 4.44 1.37
C LEU A 137 -4.15 4.37 0.17
N GLU A 138 -2.97 4.99 0.30
CA GLU A 138 -1.94 4.97 -0.75
C GLU A 138 -1.43 3.56 -1.06
N ALA A 139 -1.34 2.69 -0.06
CA ALA A 139 -1.00 1.27 -0.23
C ALA A 139 -2.16 0.45 -0.83
N GLY A 140 -3.37 1.03 -0.94
CA GLY A 140 -4.56 0.35 -1.45
C GLY A 140 -5.24 -0.54 -0.42
N LEU A 141 -4.98 -0.33 0.88
CA LEU A 141 -5.66 -1.05 1.96
C LEU A 141 -7.04 -0.46 2.20
N LYS A 142 -8.07 -1.31 2.10
CA LYS A 142 -9.44 -0.95 2.43
C LYS A 142 -9.77 -1.41 3.85
N LEU A 143 -9.48 -0.55 4.82
CA LEU A 143 -9.75 -0.82 6.24
C LEU A 143 -11.23 -0.58 6.56
N SER A 144 -11.84 -1.46 7.35
CA SER A 144 -13.14 -1.17 7.97
C SER A 144 -13.00 -0.10 9.07
N ASN A 145 -14.12 0.52 9.47
CA ASN A 145 -14.12 1.48 10.58
C ASN A 145 -13.56 0.85 11.87
N GLU A 146 -13.90 -0.42 12.15
CA GLU A 146 -13.43 -1.15 13.32
C GLU A 146 -11.92 -1.42 13.26
N GLN A 147 -11.42 -1.88 12.10
CA GLN A 147 -9.98 -2.09 11.89
C GLN A 147 -9.19 -0.78 12.01
N PHE A 148 -9.74 0.32 11.50
CA PHE A 148 -9.12 1.63 11.60
C PHE A 148 -9.06 2.11 13.06
N VAL A 149 -10.15 1.98 13.82
CA VAL A 149 -10.19 2.33 15.24
C VAL A 149 -9.20 1.47 16.02
N HIS A 150 -9.18 0.15 15.79
CA HIS A 150 -8.24 -0.77 16.44
C HIS A 150 -6.78 -0.39 16.16
N LEU A 151 -6.42 -0.15 14.90
CA LEU A 151 -5.08 0.31 14.53
C LEU A 151 -4.70 1.60 15.23
N PHE A 152 -5.64 2.54 15.36
CA PHE A 152 -5.40 3.81 16.04
C PHE A 152 -5.26 3.66 17.56
N GLU A 153 -5.99 2.75 18.19
CA GLU A 153 -5.84 2.49 19.63
C GLU A 153 -4.44 1.96 19.98
N GLN A 154 -3.77 1.28 19.04
CA GLN A 154 -2.39 0.82 19.20
C GLN A 154 -1.33 1.94 18.98
N VAL A 155 -1.75 3.13 18.53
CA VAL A 155 -0.88 4.30 18.29
C VAL A 155 -0.75 5.18 19.56
N LYS A 156 -1.65 5.00 20.54
CA LYS A 156 -1.60 5.68 21.85
C LYS A 156 -0.48 5.15 22.74
#